data_AF-A0A954LIY3-F1
#
_entry.id   AF-A0A954LIY3-F1
#
_cell.length_a   1.000
_cell.length_b   1.000
_cell.length_c   1.000
_cell.angle_alpha   90.00
_cell.angle_beta   90.00
_cell.angle_gamma   90.00
#
_symmetry.space_group_name_H-M   'P 1'
#
loop_
_entity.id
_entity.type
_entity.pdbx_description
1 polymer ?
#
loop_
_entity_poly.entity_id
_entity_poly.type
_entity_poly.pdbx_seq_one_letter_code
_entity_poly.pdbx_strand_id
1 'polypeptide(L)'
;MLKKLGPGILVTAAFIGPGTITTASAAGAHFGFALLWALVFSVGATIILQEMAARLGLVTGEGLSEALRNTFQGPLRLLMIILVILAIGVGNTAYQAGNIIGAAIGMESVFNLS
;
A
#
# COMPACT_ATOMS: atom_id res chain seq x y z
N MET A 1 -17.93 0.84 -21.19
CA MET A 1 -16.65 1.40 -20.68
C MET A 1 -16.34 0.90 -19.26
N LEU A 2 -17.31 0.87 -18.33
CA LEU A 2 -17.13 0.36 -16.95
C LEU A 2 -16.71 -1.12 -16.82
N LYS A 3 -17.08 -2.00 -17.76
CA LYS A 3 -16.66 -3.43 -17.75
C LYS A 3 -15.15 -3.68 -17.96
N LYS A 4 -14.36 -2.64 -18.25
CA LYS A 4 -12.90 -2.73 -18.44
C LYS A 4 -12.09 -2.12 -17.28
N LEU A 5 -12.74 -1.67 -16.21
CA LEU A 5 -12.04 -1.21 -15.01
C LEU A 5 -11.43 -2.45 -14.34
N GLY A 6 -10.18 -2.72 -14.66
CA GLY A 6 -9.44 -3.84 -14.10
C GLY A 6 -9.16 -3.66 -12.61
N PRO A 7 -8.64 -4.71 -11.94
CA PRO A 7 -8.32 -4.68 -10.51
C PRO A 7 -7.35 -3.55 -10.12
N GLY A 8 -6.59 -3.00 -11.08
CA GLY A 8 -5.67 -1.89 -10.86
C GLY A 8 -6.33 -0.65 -10.24
N ILE A 9 -7.60 -0.35 -10.57
CA ILE A 9 -8.28 0.82 -9.98
C ILE A 9 -8.62 0.61 -8.52
N LEU A 10 -9.04 -0.61 -8.15
CA LEU A 10 -9.26 -0.98 -6.74
C LEU A 10 -7.96 -0.89 -5.96
N VAL A 11 -6.85 -1.34 -6.55
CA VAL A 11 -5.52 -1.21 -5.95
C VAL A 11 -5.15 0.26 -5.77
N THR A 12 -5.26 1.10 -6.80
CA THR A 12 -4.96 2.54 -6.70
C THR A 12 -5.82 3.23 -5.65
N ALA A 13 -7.11 2.93 -5.59
CA ALA A 13 -8.01 3.48 -4.58
C ALA A 13 -7.64 3.02 -3.16
N ALA A 14 -7.08 1.81 -3.00
CA ALA A 14 -6.60 1.33 -1.72
C ALA A 14 -5.33 2.04 -1.25
N PHE A 15 -4.48 2.54 -2.17
CA PHE A 15 -3.22 3.23 -1.85
C PHE A 15 -3.35 4.75 -1.65
N ILE A 16 -4.38 5.38 -2.23
CA ILE A 16 -4.58 6.83 -2.12
C ILE A 16 -5.63 7.09 -1.03
N GLY A 17 -5.16 7.52 0.14
CA GLY A 17 -6.01 7.88 1.29
C GLY A 17 -5.66 9.23 1.91
N PRO A 18 -6.49 9.73 2.84
CA PRO A 18 -6.26 11.01 3.53
C PRO A 18 -4.87 11.09 4.17
N GLY A 19 -4.37 9.98 4.76
CA GLY A 19 -3.04 9.91 5.35
C GLY A 19 -1.95 10.19 4.33
N THR A 20 -2.00 9.54 3.17
CA THR A 20 -1.02 9.75 2.10
C THR A 20 -1.01 11.18 1.56
N ILE A 21 -2.18 11.82 1.45
CA ILE A 21 -2.31 13.20 1.00
C ILE A 21 -1.72 14.15 2.06
N THR A 22 -2.03 13.94 3.34
CA THR A 22 -1.50 14.75 4.43
C THR A 22 0.02 14.62 4.54
N THR A 23 0.56 13.40 4.48
CA THR A 23 2.02 13.19 4.52
C THR A 23 2.72 13.81 3.32
N ALA A 24 2.19 13.67 2.10
CA ALA A 24 2.79 14.28 0.91
C ALA A 24 2.74 15.82 0.98
N SER A 25 1.64 16.38 1.48
CA SER A 25 1.48 17.83 1.65
C SER A 25 2.44 18.38 2.71
N ALA A 26 2.55 17.71 3.86
CA ALA A 26 3.51 18.07 4.91
C ALA A 26 4.96 17.97 4.41
N ALA A 27 5.30 16.89 3.70
CA ALA A 27 6.63 16.72 3.11
C ALA A 27 6.96 17.85 2.11
N GLY A 28 6.00 18.24 1.26
CA GLY A 28 6.16 19.37 0.34
C GLY A 28 6.31 20.72 1.06
N ALA A 29 5.56 20.95 2.13
CA ALA A 29 5.65 22.17 2.94
C ALA A 29 6.99 22.31 3.66
N HIS A 30 7.54 21.20 4.19
CA HIS A 30 8.79 21.20 4.96
C HIS A 30 10.05 21.11 4.09
N PHE A 31 10.01 20.35 2.98
CA PHE A 31 11.19 20.03 2.17
C PHE A 31 11.13 20.59 0.73
N GLY A 32 10.04 21.26 0.36
CA GLY A 32 9.83 21.73 -1.01
C GLY A 32 9.93 20.58 -2.01
N PHE A 33 10.78 20.77 -3.03
CA PHE A 33 10.98 19.77 -4.09
C PHE A 33 12.09 18.74 -3.79
N ALA A 34 12.76 18.82 -2.63
CA ALA A 34 13.91 17.98 -2.32
C ALA A 34 13.60 16.47 -2.31
N LEU A 35 12.33 16.10 -2.05
CA LEU A 35 11.88 14.70 -1.98
C LEU A 35 11.24 14.18 -3.28
N LEU A 36 11.17 14.99 -4.35
CA LEU A 36 10.54 14.57 -5.61
C LEU A 36 11.21 13.34 -6.23
N TRP A 37 12.53 13.24 -6.16
CA TRP A 37 13.26 12.08 -6.70
C TRP A 37 12.87 10.79 -5.97
N ALA A 38 12.67 10.84 -4.65
CA ALA A 38 12.27 9.71 -3.84
C ALA A 38 10.83 9.28 -4.17
N LEU A 39 9.94 10.25 -4.44
CA LEU A 39 8.58 9.99 -4.90
C LEU A 39 8.58 9.26 -6.25
N VAL A 40 9.34 9.73 -7.22
CA VAL A 40 9.46 9.09 -8.55
C VAL A 40 10.01 7.67 -8.43
N PHE A 41 11.05 7.48 -7.62
CA PHE A 41 11.60 6.16 -7.34
C PHE A 41 10.56 5.23 -6.70
N SER A 42 9.82 5.72 -5.70
CA SER A 42 8.77 4.95 -5.00
C SER A 42 7.65 4.52 -5.94
N VAL A 43 7.19 5.40 -6.83
CA VAL A 43 6.19 5.08 -7.86
C VAL A 43 6.73 4.00 -8.81
N GLY A 44 7.96 4.14 -9.28
CA GLY A 44 8.60 3.14 -10.14
C GLY A 44 8.70 1.76 -9.48
N ALA A 45 9.16 1.70 -8.23
CA ALA A 45 9.21 0.47 -7.45
C ALA A 45 7.82 -0.14 -7.26
N THR A 46 6.81 0.68 -6.96
CA THR A 46 5.42 0.22 -6.78
C THR A 46 4.87 -0.41 -8.06
N ILE A 47 5.10 0.20 -9.23
CA ILE A 47 4.66 -0.33 -10.52
C ILE A 47 5.27 -1.72 -10.77
N ILE A 48 6.57 -1.87 -10.55
CA ILE A 48 7.28 -3.15 -10.76
C ILE A 48 6.73 -4.23 -9.82
N LEU A 49 6.62 -3.92 -8.52
CA LEU A 49 6.13 -4.88 -7.53
C LEU A 49 4.68 -5.28 -7.80
N GLN A 50 3.83 -4.33 -8.19
CA GLN A 50 2.42 -4.60 -8.46
C GLN A 50 2.23 -5.40 -9.76
N GLU A 51 3.05 -5.15 -10.78
CA GLU A 51 3.09 -5.95 -12.00
C GLU A 51 3.51 -7.39 -11.70
N MET A 52 4.55 -7.60 -10.89
CA MET A 52 4.98 -8.94 -10.49
C MET A 52 3.89 -9.70 -9.73
N ALA A 53 3.23 -9.03 -8.77
CA ALA A 53 2.14 -9.63 -8.00
C ALA A 53 0.93 -9.95 -8.89
N ALA A 54 0.59 -9.07 -9.84
CA ALA A 54 -0.47 -9.30 -10.80
C ALA A 54 -0.13 -10.47 -11.73
N ARG A 55 1.09 -10.52 -12.27
CA ARG A 55 1.56 -11.62 -13.11
C ARG A 55 1.52 -12.96 -12.38
N LEU A 56 1.96 -12.99 -11.12
CA LEU A 56 1.86 -14.18 -10.27
C LEU A 56 0.41 -14.67 -10.20
N GLY A 57 -0.52 -13.82 -9.78
CA GLY A 57 -1.93 -14.19 -9.66
C GLY A 57 -2.58 -14.59 -10.98
N LEU A 58 -2.19 -13.97 -12.10
CA LEU A 58 -2.69 -14.33 -13.43
C LEU A 58 -2.17 -15.67 -13.94
N VAL A 59 -0.90 -16.01 -13.66
CA VAL A 59 -0.26 -17.23 -14.17
C VAL A 59 -0.51 -18.44 -13.28
N THR A 60 -0.43 -18.28 -11.96
CA THR A 60 -0.55 -19.40 -11.01
C THR A 60 -1.96 -19.55 -10.45
N GLY A 61 -2.79 -18.51 -10.52
CA GLY A 61 -4.09 -18.48 -9.84
C GLY A 61 -3.98 -18.31 -8.32
N GLU A 62 -2.77 -18.15 -7.78
CA GLU A 62 -2.50 -18.03 -6.34
C GLU A 62 -2.20 -16.59 -5.94
N GLY A 63 -2.59 -16.21 -4.72
CA GLY A 63 -2.09 -14.99 -4.09
C GLY A 63 -0.63 -15.12 -3.65
N LEU A 64 0.08 -14.00 -3.45
CA LEU A 64 1.48 -14.00 -3.02
C LEU A 64 1.69 -14.79 -1.70
N SER A 65 0.76 -14.66 -0.75
CA SER A 65 0.80 -15.40 0.53
C SER A 65 0.63 -16.91 0.34
N GLU A 66 -0.18 -17.32 -0.61
CA GLU A 66 -0.43 -18.72 -0.95
C GLU A 66 0.78 -19.32 -1.69
N ALA A 67 1.31 -18.61 -2.68
CA ALA A 67 2.52 -18.99 -3.39
C ALA A 67 3.71 -19.16 -2.42
N LEU A 68 3.90 -18.23 -1.48
CA LEU A 68 4.91 -18.36 -0.42
C LEU A 68 4.66 -19.60 0.44
N ARG A 69 3.42 -19.82 0.89
CA ARG A 69 3.06 -20.98 1.71
C ARG A 69 3.26 -22.32 0.99
N ASN A 70 3.09 -22.36 -0.33
CA ASN A 70 3.19 -23.59 -1.14
C ASN A 70 4.64 -23.87 -1.59
N THR A 71 5.48 -22.83 -1.68
CA THR A 71 6.90 -22.95 -2.04
C THR A 71 7.74 -23.59 -0.93
N PHE A 72 7.44 -23.31 0.33
CA PHE A 72 8.25 -23.78 1.47
C PHE A 72 7.62 -24.99 2.18
N GLN A 73 8.48 -25.90 2.67
CA GLN A 73 8.09 -27.10 3.41
C GLN A 73 8.69 -27.13 4.83
N GLY A 74 8.11 -27.94 5.70
CA GLY A 74 8.61 -28.15 7.06
C GLY A 74 8.59 -26.87 7.93
N PRO A 75 9.57 -26.67 8.83
CA PRO A 75 9.56 -25.54 9.77
C PRO A 75 9.66 -24.18 9.08
N LEU A 76 10.25 -24.12 7.88
CA LEU A 76 10.39 -22.89 7.11
C LEU A 76 9.04 -22.38 6.61
N ARG A 77 8.09 -23.28 6.33
CA ARG A 77 6.71 -22.93 5.97
C ARG A 77 6.01 -22.16 7.09
N LEU A 78 6.17 -22.61 8.33
CA LEU A 78 5.58 -21.96 9.50
C LEU A 78 6.17 -20.56 9.69
N LEU A 79 7.51 -20.43 9.55
CA LEU A 79 8.18 -19.14 9.60
C LEU A 79 7.63 -18.17 8.56
N MET A 80 7.47 -18.61 7.31
CA MET A 80 6.94 -17.78 6.23
C MET A 80 5.51 -17.34 6.47
N ILE A 81 4.65 -18.23 6.99
CA ILE A 81 3.27 -17.87 7.37
C ILE A 81 3.28 -16.79 8.45
N ILE A 82 4.11 -16.94 9.48
CA ILE A 82 4.21 -15.94 10.57
C ILE A 82 4.70 -14.60 10.01
N LEU A 83 5.73 -14.59 9.18
CA LEU A 83 6.26 -13.36 8.57
C LEU A 83 5.22 -12.67 7.69
N VAL A 84 4.46 -13.41 6.88
CA VAL A 84 3.40 -12.86 6.04
C VAL A 84 2.30 -12.25 6.90
N ILE A 85 1.84 -12.96 7.94
CA ILE A 85 0.82 -12.46 8.86
C ILE A 85 1.30 -11.18 9.55
N LEU A 86 2.54 -11.17 10.04
CA LEU A 86 3.13 -10.01 10.71
C LEU A 86 3.25 -8.83 9.74
N ALA A 87 3.74 -9.05 8.53
CA ALA A 87 3.90 -8.02 7.52
C ALA A 87 2.56 -7.39 7.14
N ILE A 88 1.52 -8.21 6.91
CA ILE A 88 0.17 -7.73 6.60
C ILE A 88 -0.43 -7.01 7.81
N GLY A 89 -0.33 -7.59 9.00
CA GLY A 89 -0.91 -7.04 10.23
C GLY A 89 -0.30 -5.69 10.60
N VAL A 90 1.02 -5.61 10.69
CA VAL A 90 1.74 -4.37 11.03
C VAL A 90 1.57 -3.34 9.91
N GLY A 91 1.74 -3.73 8.65
CA GLY A 91 1.62 -2.84 7.50
C GLY A 91 0.23 -2.22 7.39
N ASN A 92 -0.82 -3.03 7.45
CA ASN A 92 -2.20 -2.54 7.36
C ASN A 92 -2.58 -1.69 8.58
N THR A 93 -2.10 -2.05 9.78
CA THR A 93 -2.36 -1.25 10.98
C THR A 93 -1.72 0.13 10.87
N ALA A 94 -0.45 0.20 10.45
CA ALA A 94 0.24 1.46 10.24
C ALA A 94 -0.43 2.31 9.15
N TYR A 95 -0.81 1.68 8.03
CA TYR A 95 -1.51 2.34 6.94
C TYR A 95 -2.85 2.93 7.39
N GLN A 96 -3.66 2.14 8.10
CA GLN A 96 -4.97 2.59 8.57
C GLN A 96 -4.86 3.65 9.68
N ALA A 97 -3.89 3.53 10.57
CA ALA A 97 -3.60 4.59 11.55
C ALA A 97 -3.29 5.91 10.85
N GLY A 98 -2.44 5.90 9.81
CA GLY A 98 -2.15 7.08 9.00
C GLY A 98 -3.38 7.66 8.32
N ASN A 99 -4.25 6.83 7.75
CA ASN A 99 -5.48 7.29 7.11
C ASN A 99 -6.49 7.89 8.09
N ILE A 100 -6.62 7.31 9.30
CA ILE A 100 -7.50 7.86 10.34
C ILE A 100 -6.98 9.23 10.81
N ILE A 101 -5.67 9.36 11.06
CA ILE A 101 -5.06 10.63 11.48
C ILE A 101 -5.22 11.68 10.38
N GLY A 102 -4.92 11.34 9.13
CA GLY A 102 -5.10 12.25 7.99
C GLY A 102 -6.54 12.69 7.80
N ALA A 103 -7.49 11.78 7.99
CA ALA A 103 -8.92 12.09 7.92
C ALA A 103 -9.37 13.01 9.07
N ALA A 104 -8.85 12.79 10.28
CA ALA A 104 -9.15 13.65 11.43
C ALA A 104 -8.67 15.09 11.20
N ILE A 105 -7.43 15.28 10.74
CA ILE A 105 -6.88 16.61 10.40
C ILE A 105 -7.69 17.27 9.28
N GLY A 106 -8.06 16.50 8.24
CA GLY A 106 -8.91 17.00 7.16
C GLY A 106 -10.29 17.44 7.65
N MET A 107 -10.89 16.68 8.57
CA MET A 107 -12.18 17.00 9.18
C MET A 107 -12.09 18.28 10.02
N GLU A 108 -11.07 18.41 10.85
CA GLU A 108 -10.82 19.62 11.66
C GLU A 108 -10.71 20.86 10.77
N SER A 109 -10.00 20.74 9.64
CA SER A 109 -9.81 21.82 8.66
C SER A 109 -11.10 22.23 7.94
N VAL A 110 -11.99 21.28 7.64
CA VAL A 110 -13.26 21.56 6.93
C VAL A 110 -14.30 22.17 7.87
N PHE A 111 -14.37 21.70 9.11
CA PHE A 111 -15.40 22.10 10.07
C PHE A 111 -14.94 23.17 11.07
N ASN A 112 -13.70 23.66 10.97
CA ASN A 112 -13.09 24.62 11.92
C ASN A 112 -13.25 24.16 13.37
N LEU A 113 -12.92 22.90 13.66
CA LEU A 113 -13.06 22.30 15.00
C LEU A 113 -11.90 22.67 15.95
N SER A 114 -11.26 23.83 15.74
CA SER A 114 -10.10 24.32 16.51
C SER A 114 -10.43 24.72 17.94
#